data_AF-A0A0F0L9W2-F1
#
_entry.id   AF-A0A0F0L9W2-F1
#
_cell.length_a   1.000
_cell.length_b   1.000
_cell.length_c   1.000
_cell.angle_alpha   90.00
_cell.angle_beta   90.00
_cell.angle_gamma   90.00
#
_symmetry.space_group_name_H-M   'P 1'
#
loop_
_entity.id
_entity.type
_entity.pdbx_description
1 polymer ?
#
loop_
_entity_poly.entity_id
_entity_poly.type
_entity_poly.pdbx_seq_one_letter_code
_entity_poly.pdbx_strand_id
1 'polypeptide(L)'
;MWSTGESRAVRFGFIISKQVGNAVVRNTVRRRLKAVCAEALPRVPEGTDVVIRALPASATATYAELSADVNRCLGRLTRTPLEVSA
;
A
#
# COMPACT_ATOMS: atom_id res chain seq x y z
N MET A 1 -10.26 -34.97 -1.90
CA MET A 1 -10.93 -33.81 -2.52
C MET A 1 -10.67 -32.61 -1.61
N TRP A 2 -9.60 -31.86 -1.86
CA TRP A 2 -9.26 -30.67 -1.07
C TRP A 2 -9.15 -29.50 -2.03
N SER A 3 -10.11 -28.58 -1.95
CA SER A 3 -9.92 -27.23 -2.48
C SER A 3 -9.23 -26.44 -1.36
N THR A 4 -7.91 -26.29 -1.45
CA THR A 4 -7.25 -25.24 -0.68
C THR A 4 -7.51 -23.94 -1.43
N GLY A 5 -8.64 -23.30 -1.14
CA GLY A 5 -8.86 -21.91 -1.54
C GLY A 5 -7.83 -21.07 -0.82
N GLU A 6 -6.69 -20.84 -1.47
CA GLU A 6 -5.60 -20.04 -0.91
C GLU A 6 -6.04 -18.58 -0.96
N SER A 7 -6.82 -18.16 0.05
CA SER A 7 -7.15 -16.75 0.28
C SER A 7 -5.86 -16.04 0.65
N ARG A 8 -5.19 -15.52 -0.37
CA ARG A 8 -3.92 -14.82 -0.21
C ARG A 8 -4.18 -13.51 0.50
N ALA A 9 -3.61 -13.35 1.70
CA ALA A 9 -3.71 -12.10 2.44
C ALA A 9 -3.20 -10.92 1.59
N VAL A 10 -3.82 -9.74 1.76
CA VAL A 10 -3.41 -8.50 1.10
C VAL A 10 -1.95 -8.18 1.44
N ARG A 11 -1.14 -7.88 0.43
CA ARG A 11 0.29 -7.54 0.61
C ARG A 11 0.56 -6.10 0.20
N PHE A 12 1.27 -5.37 1.05
CA PHE A 12 1.72 -4.01 0.75
C PHE A 12 3.25 -3.95 0.62
N GLY A 13 3.72 -3.57 -0.57
CA GLY A 13 5.11 -3.25 -0.87
C GLY A 13 5.36 -1.74 -0.83
N PHE A 14 6.53 -1.32 -0.35
CA PHE A 14 6.90 0.10 -0.30
C PHE A 14 8.24 0.35 -0.99
N ILE A 15 8.23 1.19 -2.03
CA ILE A 15 9.43 1.64 -2.74
C ILE A 15 9.71 3.08 -2.32
N ILE A 16 10.83 3.29 -1.63
CA ILE A 16 11.25 4.61 -1.14
C ILE A 16 12.67 4.89 -1.64
N SER A 17 12.77 5.76 -2.64
CA SER A 17 14.04 6.08 -3.29
C SER A 17 14.95 6.94 -2.41
N LYS A 18 16.24 6.99 -2.74
CA LYS A 18 17.21 7.88 -2.08
C LYS A 18 16.83 9.36 -2.17
N GLN A 19 16.08 9.76 -3.21
CA GLN A 19 15.65 11.15 -3.42
C GLN A 19 14.64 11.64 -2.38
N VAL A 20 13.99 10.74 -1.64
CA VAL A 20 13.08 11.10 -0.53
C VAL A 20 13.84 11.64 0.68
N GLY A 21 15.10 11.23 0.86
CA GLY A 21 15.95 11.73 1.93
C GLY A 21 16.82 10.67 2.58
N ASN A 22 17.38 11.02 3.74
CA ASN A 22 18.24 10.12 4.51
C ASN A 22 17.46 8.90 5.04
N ALA A 23 18.17 7.95 5.67
CA ALA A 23 17.56 6.74 6.19
C ALA A 23 16.44 7.01 7.21
N VAL A 24 16.58 8.03 8.05
CA VAL A 24 15.59 8.38 9.08
C VAL A 24 14.30 8.89 8.45
N VAL A 25 14.39 9.80 7.47
CA VAL A 25 13.24 10.31 6.73
C VAL A 25 12.54 9.16 6.00
N ARG A 26 13.28 8.32 5.27
CA ARG A 26 12.71 7.17 4.54
C ARG A 26 12.04 6.16 5.47
N ASN A 27 12.63 5.87 6.64
CA ASN A 27 12.03 4.97 7.63
C ASN A 27 10.77 5.58 8.26
N THR A 28 10.75 6.89 8.48
CA THR A 28 9.57 7.61 8.98
C THR A 28 8.43 7.55 7.98
N VAL A 29 8.71 7.82 6.69
CA VAL A 29 7.72 7.68 5.60
C VAL A 29 7.22 6.24 5.52
N ARG A 30 8.12 5.24 5.53
CA ARG A 30 7.74 3.81 5.53
C ARG A 30 6.81 3.47 6.69
N ARG A 31 7.13 3.93 7.91
CA ARG A 31 6.33 3.67 9.11
C ARG A 31 4.95 4.31 9.00
N ARG A 32 4.88 5.57 8.55
CA ARG A 32 3.60 6.28 8.33
C ARG A 32 2.74 5.57 7.29
N LEU A 33 3.32 5.21 6.14
CA LEU A 33 2.61 4.49 5.08
C LEU A 33 2.11 3.11 5.55
N LYS A 34 2.91 2.38 6.35
CA LYS A 34 2.46 1.11 6.96
C LYS A 34 1.25 1.30 7.87
N ALA A 35 1.23 2.34 8.71
CA ALA A 35 0.10 2.62 9.59
C ALA A 35 -1.17 2.92 8.78
N VAL A 36 -1.08 3.78 7.77
CA VAL A 36 -2.19 4.07 6.85
C VAL A 36 -2.70 2.81 6.16
N CYS A 37 -1.80 1.96 5.64
CA CYS A 37 -2.21 0.73 4.96
C CYS A 37 -2.83 -0.30 5.90
N ALA A 38 -2.41 -0.34 7.17
CA ALA A 38 -3.03 -1.20 8.18
C ALA A 38 -4.48 -0.78 8.46
N GLU A 39 -4.74 0.52 8.55
CA GLU A 39 -6.11 1.05 8.68
C GLU A 39 -6.97 0.78 7.44
N ALA A 40 -6.36 0.81 6.25
CA ALA A 40 -7.06 0.58 4.99
C ALA A 40 -7.25 -0.91 4.64
N LEU A 41 -6.61 -1.84 5.35
CA LEU A 41 -6.63 -3.28 5.09
C LEU A 41 -8.05 -3.86 4.88
N PRO A 42 -9.07 -3.52 5.71
CA PRO A 42 -10.43 -4.07 5.54
C PRO A 42 -11.14 -3.65 4.26
N ARG A 43 -10.63 -2.62 3.56
CA ARG A 43 -11.22 -2.07 2.32
C ARG A 43 -10.60 -2.67 1.06
N VAL A 44 -9.48 -3.38 1.19
CA VAL A 44 -8.77 -3.94 0.04
C VAL A 44 -9.20 -5.40 -0.15
N PRO A 45 -9.59 -5.82 -1.36
CA PRO A 45 -9.94 -7.21 -1.62
C PRO A 45 -8.78 -8.15 -1.31
N GLU A 46 -9.09 -9.30 -0.70
CA GLU A 46 -8.12 -10.38 -0.54
C GLU A 46 -7.53 -10.79 -1.90
N GLY A 47 -6.28 -11.25 -1.90
CA GLY A 47 -5.52 -11.56 -3.12
C GLY A 47 -4.84 -10.36 -3.77
N THR A 48 -5.11 -9.12 -3.31
CA THR A 48 -4.50 -7.92 -3.91
C THR A 48 -3.05 -7.71 -3.44
N ASP A 49 -2.16 -7.53 -4.40
CA ASP A 49 -0.80 -7.02 -4.17
C ASP A 49 -0.76 -5.51 -4.49
N VAL A 50 -0.44 -4.68 -3.50
CA VAL A 50 -0.35 -3.22 -3.65
C VAL A 50 1.09 -2.77 -3.47
N VAL A 51 1.62 -2.02 -4.44
CA VAL A 51 2.96 -1.42 -4.33
C VAL A 51 2.84 0.11 -4.30
N ILE A 52 3.34 0.72 -3.23
CA ILE A 52 3.32 2.18 -3.05
C ILE A 52 4.72 2.73 -3.29
N ARG A 53 4.84 3.64 -4.28
CA ARG A 53 6.05 4.39 -4.55
C ARG A 53 5.99 5.75 -3.87
N ALA A 54 6.87 5.96 -2.89
CA ALA A 54 7.04 7.25 -2.23
C ALA A 54 7.84 8.21 -3.13
N LEU A 55 7.23 9.32 -3.52
CA LEU A 55 7.88 10.42 -4.25
C LEU A 55 8.59 11.37 -3.28
N PRO A 56 9.53 12.23 -3.74
CA PRO A 56 10.25 13.17 -2.86
C PRO A 56 9.34 14.03 -1.97
N ALA A 57 8.16 14.42 -2.46
CA ALA A 57 7.17 15.18 -1.67
C ALA A 57 6.67 14.45 -0.40
N SER A 58 6.76 13.12 -0.35
CA SER A 58 6.38 12.34 0.84
C SER A 58 7.26 12.60 2.06
N ALA A 59 8.46 13.17 1.87
CA ALA A 59 9.40 13.50 2.94
C ALA A 59 8.84 14.56 3.90
N THR A 60 8.12 15.53 3.35
CA THR A 60 7.56 16.67 4.10
C THR A 60 6.05 16.56 4.29
N ALA A 61 5.40 15.58 3.65
CA ALA A 61 3.97 15.34 3.80
C ALA A 61 3.60 14.99 5.25
N THR A 62 2.50 15.57 5.69
CA THR A 62 1.82 15.23 6.94
C THR A 62 1.21 13.82 6.85
N TYR A 63 0.88 13.25 8.02
CA TYR A 63 0.17 11.96 8.06
C TYR A 63 -1.18 12.02 7.34
N ALA A 64 -1.91 13.13 7.50
CA ALA A 64 -3.21 13.34 6.88
C ALA A 64 -3.11 13.36 5.35
N GLU A 65 -2.11 14.04 4.79
CA GLU A 65 -1.87 14.06 3.34
C GLU A 65 -1.51 12.67 2.80
N LEU A 66 -0.61 11.94 3.47
CA LEU A 66 -0.27 10.58 3.09
C LEU A 66 -1.48 9.64 3.15
N SER A 67 -2.32 9.79 4.19
CA SER A 67 -3.54 9.01 4.35
C SER A 67 -4.56 9.32 3.26
N ALA A 68 -4.77 10.60 2.95
CA ALA A 68 -5.66 11.03 1.88
C ALA A 68 -5.20 10.49 0.51
N ASP A 69 -3.91 10.58 0.19
CA ASP A 69 -3.35 10.08 -1.06
C ASP A 69 -3.50 8.56 -1.22
N VAL A 70 -3.20 7.79 -0.15
CA VAL A 70 -3.35 6.34 -0.17
C VAL A 70 -4.83 5.96 -0.31
N ASN A 71 -5.72 6.55 0.49
CA ASN A 71 -7.16 6.26 0.42
C ASN A 71 -7.75 6.62 -0.95
N ARG A 72 -7.32 7.75 -1.53
CA ARG A 72 -7.71 8.15 -2.89
C ARG A 72 -7.29 7.12 -3.93
N CYS A 73 -6.07 6.59 -3.83
CA CYS A 73 -5.58 5.57 -4.75
C CYS A 73 -6.30 4.22 -4.55
N LEU A 74 -6.48 3.78 -3.30
CA LEU A 74 -7.20 2.54 -2.98
C LEU A 74 -8.67 2.60 -3.39
N GLY A 75 -9.31 3.77 -3.32
CA GLY A 75 -10.68 3.97 -3.81
C GLY A 75 -10.85 3.74 -5.31
N ARG A 76 -9.76 3.68 -6.08
CA ARG A 76 -9.77 3.33 -7.52
C ARG A 76 -9.67 1.82 -7.76
N LEU A 77 -9.41 1.01 -6.73
CA LEU A 77 -9.47 -0.43 -6.83
C LEU A 77 -10.95 -0.82 -6.96
N THR A 78 -11.51 -0.67 -8.17
CA THR A 78 -12.80 -1.21 -8.51
C THR A 78 -12.70 -2.73 -8.40
N ARG A 79 -13.67 -3.33 -7.72
CA ARG A 79 -13.74 -4.74 -7.34
C ARG A 79 -13.90 -5.64 -8.58
N THR A 80 -12.88 -5.71 -9.43
CA THR A 80 -12.80 -6.66 -10.53
C THR A 80 -11.94 -7.82 -10.05
N PRO A 81 -12.47 -9.06 -9.98
CA PRO A 81 -11.64 -10.22 -9.74
C PRO A 81 -10.71 -10.34 -10.95
N LEU A 82 -9.42 -10.06 -10.77
CA LEU A 82 -8.43 -10.43 -11.76
C LEU A 82 -8.13 -11.92 -11.53
N GLU A 83 -8.90 -12.79 -12.20
CA GLU A 83 -8.42 -14.14 -12.50
C GLU A 83 -7.19 -14.01 -13.38
N VAL A 84 -6.01 -13.99 -12.75
CA VAL A 84 -4.74 -14.13 -13.45
C VAL A 84 -4.50 -15.64 -13.58
N SER A 85 -5.08 -16.24 -14.63
CA SER A 85 -4.69 -17.57 -15.10
C SER A 85 -3.26 -17.53 -15.63
N ALA A 86 -2.46 -18.46 -15.12
CA ALA A 86 -1.12 -18.81 -15.62
C ALA A 86 -1.18 -19.56 -16.94
#